data_AF-A0A9D5URM2-F1
#
_entry.id   AF-A0A9D5URM2-F1
#
_cell.length_a   1.000
_cell.length_b   1.000
_cell.length_c   1.000
_cell.angle_alpha   90.00
_cell.angle_beta   90.00
_cell.angle_gamma   90.00
#
_symmetry.space_group_name_H-M   'P 1'
#
loop_
_entity.id
_entity.type
_entity.pdbx_description
1 polymer ?
#
loop_
_entity_poly.entity_id
_entity_poly.type
_entity_poly.pdbx_seq_one_letter_code
_entity_poly.pdbx_strand_id
1 'polypeptide(L)'
;MKNWPSAIILCGALLYATTLPAQPRCTPDAALQQWLLTQAKGWHTLLQHYPGLEEPPPLRLCRIAHGQPHTDHGEIRLPPMPAEELRLAAAHEYLHLHFRHHPNGRDEPFIEQLARALILGEPPP
;
A
#
# COMPACT_ATOMS: atom_id res chain seq x y z
N MET A 1 -31.38 41.38 -58.44
CA MET A 1 -30.29 41.79 -57.53
C MET A 1 -30.70 41.48 -56.10
N LYS A 2 -30.21 40.38 -55.54
CA LYS A 2 -30.04 40.23 -54.09
C LYS A 2 -29.15 39.01 -53.85
N ASN A 3 -27.98 39.30 -53.34
CA ASN A 3 -26.84 38.40 -53.22
C ASN A 3 -26.82 38.00 -51.74
N TRP A 4 -26.90 36.71 -51.43
CA TRP A 4 -26.79 36.22 -50.06
C TRP A 4 -25.53 35.36 -49.99
N PRO A 5 -24.51 35.71 -49.18
CA PRO A 5 -23.29 34.91 -49.11
C PRO A 5 -23.57 33.63 -48.34
N SER A 6 -23.09 32.53 -48.90
CA SER A 6 -23.05 31.21 -48.28
C SER A 6 -22.37 31.29 -46.91
N ALA A 7 -23.13 31.12 -45.84
CA ALA A 7 -22.59 30.88 -44.52
C ALA A 7 -22.02 29.46 -44.49
N ILE A 8 -20.71 29.34 -44.58
CA ILE A 8 -19.99 28.10 -44.34
C ILE A 8 -20.11 27.81 -42.85
N ILE A 9 -21.05 26.92 -42.49
CA ILE A 9 -21.11 26.34 -41.15
C ILE A 9 -19.96 25.34 -41.07
N LEU A 10 -18.81 25.81 -40.59
CA LEU A 10 -17.75 24.96 -40.07
C LEU A 10 -18.32 24.26 -38.82
N CYS A 11 -18.89 23.08 -39.02
CA CYS A 11 -19.22 22.15 -37.94
C CYS A 11 -17.91 21.55 -37.42
N GLY A 12 -17.15 22.35 -36.68
CA GLY A 12 -15.98 21.88 -35.96
C GLY A 12 -16.43 20.96 -34.82
N ALA A 13 -16.41 19.65 -35.07
CA ALA A 13 -16.53 18.67 -34.00
C ALA A 13 -15.30 18.78 -33.09
N LEU A 14 -15.41 19.58 -32.03
CA LEU A 14 -14.48 19.57 -30.92
C LEU A 14 -14.58 18.20 -30.25
N LEU A 15 -13.71 17.28 -30.65
CA LEU A 15 -13.46 16.03 -29.96
C LEU A 15 -12.75 16.36 -28.64
N TYR A 16 -13.52 16.66 -27.59
CA TYR A 16 -12.97 16.69 -26.23
C TYR A 16 -12.65 15.24 -25.84
N ALA A 17 -11.38 14.86 -25.95
CA ALA A 17 -10.88 13.65 -25.31
C ALA A 17 -10.94 13.88 -23.79
N THR A 18 -12.02 13.47 -23.13
CA THR A 18 -12.06 13.42 -21.68
C THR A 18 -11.17 12.28 -21.23
N THR A 19 -9.92 12.57 -20.92
CA THR A 19 -9.09 11.68 -20.11
C THR A 19 -9.76 11.58 -18.75
N LEU A 20 -10.55 10.52 -18.54
CA LEU A 20 -11.02 10.19 -17.19
C LEU A 20 -9.79 10.00 -16.31
N PRO A 21 -9.72 10.63 -15.12
CA PRO A 21 -8.65 10.32 -14.19
C PRO A 21 -8.69 8.83 -13.93
N ALA A 22 -7.54 8.17 -14.04
CA ALA A 22 -7.42 6.78 -13.60
C ALA A 22 -7.93 6.73 -12.16
N GLN A 23 -8.97 5.92 -11.91
CA GLN A 23 -9.46 5.77 -10.54
C GLN A 23 -8.28 5.32 -9.67
N PRO A 24 -8.04 5.97 -8.53
CA PRO A 24 -6.98 5.52 -7.65
C PRO A 24 -7.26 4.06 -7.31
N ARG A 25 -6.27 3.20 -7.54
CA ARG A 25 -6.40 1.74 -7.35
C ARG A 25 -6.65 1.35 -5.89
N CYS A 26 -6.58 2.31 -4.98
CA CYS A 26 -6.71 2.15 -3.55
C CYS A 26 -6.94 3.51 -2.86
N THR A 27 -7.46 3.51 -1.64
CA THR A 27 -7.69 4.71 -0.82
C THR A 27 -6.60 4.82 0.25
N PRO A 28 -5.80 5.90 0.33
CA PRO A 28 -4.81 6.05 1.40
C PRO A 28 -5.42 5.99 2.80
N ASP A 29 -4.73 5.36 3.75
CA ASP A 29 -5.15 5.30 5.15
C ASP A 29 -4.06 5.86 6.06
N ALA A 30 -4.10 7.19 6.23
CA ALA A 30 -3.13 7.92 7.03
C ALA A 30 -3.16 7.54 8.51
N ALA A 31 -4.33 7.16 9.04
CA ALA A 31 -4.46 6.80 10.44
C ALA A 31 -3.75 5.47 10.74
N LEU A 32 -3.97 4.45 9.91
CA LEU A 32 -3.29 3.17 10.05
C LEU A 32 -1.80 3.28 9.74
N GLN A 33 -1.41 4.09 8.74
CA GLN A 33 0.01 4.38 8.47
C GLN A 33 0.71 5.01 9.68
N GLN A 34 0.09 6.03 10.29
CA GLN A 34 0.65 6.71 11.45
C GLN A 34 0.74 5.76 12.66
N TRP A 35 -0.27 4.92 12.85
CA TRP A 35 -0.24 3.87 13.86
C TRP A 35 0.95 2.92 13.62
N LEU A 36 1.13 2.42 12.39
CA LEU A 36 2.20 1.49 12.04
C LEU A 36 3.59 2.10 12.24
N LEU A 37 3.81 3.35 11.82
CA LEU A 37 5.05 4.09 12.07
C LEU A 37 5.32 4.29 13.57
N THR A 38 4.28 4.43 14.38
CA THR A 38 4.42 4.56 15.83
C THR A 38 4.84 3.23 16.45
N GLN A 39 4.25 2.11 16.01
CA GLN A 39 4.65 0.77 16.48
C GLN A 39 6.08 0.41 16.05
N ALA A 40 6.43 0.70 14.80
CA ALA A 40 7.74 0.40 14.21
C ALA A 40 8.92 0.96 15.03
N LYS A 41 8.75 2.12 15.67
CA LYS A 41 9.76 2.70 16.58
C LYS A 41 10.07 1.77 17.76
N GLY A 42 9.06 1.09 18.30
CA GLY A 42 9.23 0.13 19.40
C GLY A 42 9.78 -1.22 18.95
N TRP A 43 9.55 -1.60 17.69
CA TRP A 43 10.00 -2.87 17.13
C TRP A 43 11.50 -2.91 16.84
N HIS A 44 12.15 -1.75 16.76
CA HIS A 44 13.56 -1.66 16.43
C HIS A 44 14.45 -2.58 17.29
N THR A 45 14.21 -2.64 18.61
CA THR A 45 14.97 -3.51 19.51
C THR A 45 14.86 -4.99 19.15
N LEU A 46 13.66 -5.48 18.80
CA LEU A 46 13.50 -6.88 18.39
C LEU A 46 14.14 -7.11 17.02
N LEU A 47 13.88 -6.22 16.06
CA LEU A 47 14.33 -6.35 14.68
C LEU A 47 15.86 -6.28 14.52
N GLN A 48 16.57 -5.58 15.41
CA GLN A 48 18.03 -5.54 15.44
C GLN A 48 18.70 -6.93 15.58
N HIS A 49 17.98 -7.95 16.08
CA HIS A 49 18.50 -9.31 16.21
C HIS A 49 18.56 -10.07 14.88
N TYR A 50 17.95 -9.54 13.82
CA TYR A 50 17.96 -10.12 12.49
C TYR A 50 18.89 -9.30 11.59
N PRO A 51 20.16 -9.71 11.38
CA PRO A 51 21.08 -8.94 10.54
C PRO A 51 20.66 -9.00 9.07
N GLY A 52 20.87 -7.91 8.33
CA GLY A 52 20.56 -7.85 6.90
C GLY A 52 19.16 -7.36 6.55
N LEU A 53 18.44 -6.77 7.52
CA LEU A 53 17.24 -5.99 7.22
C LEU A 53 17.58 -4.72 6.45
N GLU A 54 16.69 -4.35 5.54
CA GLU A 54 16.81 -3.12 4.78
C GLU A 54 15.97 -2.00 5.39
N GLU A 55 16.42 -0.77 5.18
CA GLU A 55 15.56 0.39 5.41
C GLU A 55 14.54 0.44 4.27
N PRO A 56 13.24 0.35 4.55
CA PRO A 56 12.22 0.31 3.53
C PRO A 56 12.08 1.71 2.90
N PRO A 57 11.52 1.81 1.68
CA PRO A 57 11.12 3.10 1.13
C PRO A 57 10.12 3.79 2.09
N PRO A 58 9.88 5.10 1.93
CA PRO A 58 8.88 5.81 2.72
C PRO A 58 7.55 5.05 2.74
N LEU A 59 7.13 4.65 3.94
CA LEU A 59 5.95 3.80 4.12
C LEU A 59 4.72 4.50 3.54
N ARG A 60 4.04 3.80 2.63
CA ARG A 60 2.71 4.18 2.13
C ARG A 60 1.75 3.05 2.41
N LEU A 61 0.62 3.37 3.02
CA LEU A 61 -0.43 2.39 3.31
C LEU A 61 -1.74 2.77 2.63
N CYS A 62 -2.31 1.81 1.91
CA CYS A 62 -3.51 1.99 1.13
C CYS A 62 -4.54 0.87 1.34
N ARG A 63 -5.82 1.23 1.28
CA ARG A 63 -6.98 0.33 1.37
C ARG A 63 -7.40 -0.11 -0.03
N ILE A 64 -7.56 -1.41 -0.23
CA ILE A 64 -8.15 -2.00 -1.45
C ILE A 64 -9.54 -2.56 -1.15
N ALA A 65 -10.36 -2.76 -2.19
CA ALA A 65 -11.73 -3.25 -2.01
C ALA A 65 -11.80 -4.75 -1.70
N HIS A 66 -10.91 -5.55 -2.28
CA HIS A 66 -10.87 -7.01 -2.19
C HIS A 66 -9.45 -7.55 -2.47
N GLY A 67 -9.24 -8.84 -2.23
CA GLY A 67 -7.95 -9.51 -2.39
C GLY A 67 -7.31 -9.86 -1.05
N GLN A 68 -6.01 -10.16 -1.07
CA GLN A 68 -5.21 -10.43 0.13
C GLN A 68 -4.35 -9.21 0.48
N PRO A 69 -3.98 -9.05 1.77
CA PRO A 69 -2.86 -8.21 2.16
C PRO A 69 -1.66 -8.52 1.26
N HIS A 70 -1.00 -7.47 0.78
CA HIS A 70 0.25 -7.61 0.04
C HIS A 70 0.99 -6.29 0.01
N THR A 71 2.27 -6.39 -0.30
CA THR A 71 3.13 -5.27 -0.60
C THR A 71 3.34 -5.17 -2.11
N ASP A 72 3.25 -3.96 -2.67
CA ASP A 72 3.52 -3.71 -4.08
C ASP A 72 4.26 -2.39 -4.27
N HIS A 73 5.40 -2.43 -4.95
CA HIS A 73 6.26 -1.25 -5.19
C HIS A 73 6.57 -0.42 -3.93
N GLY A 74 6.71 -1.07 -2.77
CA GLY A 74 6.98 -0.41 -1.49
C GLY A 74 5.73 0.10 -0.75
N GLU A 75 4.53 -0.23 -1.22
CA GLU A 75 3.25 0.17 -0.60
C GLU A 75 2.55 -1.04 0.01
N ILE A 76 2.06 -0.88 1.24
CA ILE A 76 1.22 -1.89 1.89
C ILE A 76 -0.23 -1.70 1.43
N ARG A 77 -0.85 -2.79 0.96
CA ARG A 77 -2.25 -2.80 0.51
C ARG A 77 -3.07 -3.76 1.34
N LEU A 78 -4.13 -3.25 1.95
CA LEU A 78 -4.95 -4.02 2.88
C LEU A 78 -6.44 -3.99 2.49
N PRO A 79 -7.10 -5.15 2.36
CA PRO A 79 -8.55 -5.22 2.18
C PRO A 79 -9.29 -4.92 3.50
N PRO A 80 -10.62 -4.75 3.49
CA PRO A 80 -11.43 -4.60 4.70
C PRO A 80 -11.28 -5.82 5.63
N MET A 81 -10.96 -5.57 6.90
CA MET A 81 -10.73 -6.59 7.93
C MET A 81 -11.14 -6.02 9.30
N PRO A 82 -11.44 -6.87 10.30
CA PRO A 82 -11.54 -6.45 11.69
C PRO A 82 -10.26 -5.75 12.16
N ALA A 83 -10.38 -4.82 13.10
CA ALA A 83 -9.27 -3.92 13.48
C ALA A 83 -8.02 -4.66 13.99
N GLU A 84 -8.17 -5.77 14.71
CA GLU A 84 -7.04 -6.55 15.23
C GLU A 84 -6.32 -7.32 14.12
N GLU A 85 -7.07 -8.04 13.29
CA GLU A 85 -6.55 -8.71 12.08
C GLU A 85 -5.85 -7.72 11.17
N LEU A 86 -6.40 -6.52 11.06
CA LEU A 86 -5.85 -5.48 10.21
C LEU A 86 -4.49 -4.97 10.69
N ARG A 87 -4.31 -4.85 12.01
CA ARG A 87 -3.03 -4.46 12.62
C ARG A 87 -1.98 -5.55 12.43
N LEU A 88 -2.39 -6.81 12.58
CA LEU A 88 -1.50 -7.95 12.34
C LEU A 88 -1.07 -8.02 10.87
N ALA A 89 -2.02 -7.92 9.95
CA ALA A 89 -1.73 -7.89 8.50
C ALA A 89 -0.83 -6.72 8.11
N ALA A 90 -1.04 -5.53 8.70
CA ALA A 90 -0.17 -4.38 8.46
C ALA A 90 1.27 -4.62 8.95
N ALA A 91 1.44 -5.28 10.10
CA ALA A 91 2.76 -5.66 10.60
C ALA A 91 3.43 -6.74 9.73
N HIS A 92 2.66 -7.73 9.29
CA HIS A 92 3.11 -8.77 8.37
C HIS A 92 3.67 -8.16 7.07
N GLU A 93 2.90 -7.28 6.41
CA GLU A 93 3.36 -6.62 5.18
C GLU A 93 4.53 -5.66 5.41
N TYR A 94 4.58 -5.02 6.59
CA TYR A 94 5.72 -4.20 6.98
C TYR A 94 7.01 -5.02 7.09
N LEU A 95 6.94 -6.25 7.60
CA LEU A 95 8.08 -7.15 7.64
C LEU A 95 8.53 -7.56 6.24
N HIS A 96 7.61 -7.84 5.31
CA HIS A 96 7.96 -8.12 3.92
C HIS A 96 8.74 -6.97 3.25
N LEU A 97 8.46 -5.72 3.61
CA LEU A 97 9.25 -4.57 3.14
C LEU A 97 10.69 -4.61 3.65
N HIS A 98 10.91 -4.91 4.93
CA HIS A 98 12.23 -4.97 5.56
C HIS A 98 13.04 -6.21 5.15
N PHE A 99 12.34 -7.33 4.96
CA PHE A 99 12.93 -8.62 4.64
C PHE A 99 13.01 -8.88 3.13
N ARG A 100 12.70 -7.90 2.26
CA ARG A 100 12.61 -8.06 0.80
C ARG A 100 13.77 -8.82 0.13
N HIS A 101 14.98 -8.72 0.67
CA HIS A 101 16.16 -9.46 0.20
C HIS A 101 16.81 -10.34 1.29
N HIS A 102 16.18 -10.46 2.46
CA HIS A 102 16.62 -11.33 3.53
C HIS A 102 16.25 -12.79 3.20
N PRO A 103 17.06 -13.80 3.57
CA PRO A 103 16.77 -15.22 3.30
C PRO A 103 15.38 -15.68 3.77
N ASN A 104 14.95 -15.19 4.94
CA ASN A 104 13.64 -15.50 5.52
C ASN A 104 12.50 -14.62 4.99
N GLY A 105 12.75 -13.68 4.06
CA GLY A 105 11.72 -12.76 3.57
C GLY A 105 10.63 -13.38 2.71
N ARG A 106 10.77 -14.66 2.36
CA ARG A 106 9.73 -15.45 1.68
C ARG A 106 9.24 -16.63 2.54
N ASP A 107 9.72 -16.70 3.78
CA ASP A 107 9.30 -17.70 4.74
C ASP A 107 8.07 -17.15 5.47
N GLU A 108 6.88 -17.38 4.88
CA GLU A 108 5.61 -16.87 5.42
C GLU A 108 5.37 -17.29 6.88
N PRO A 109 5.64 -18.55 7.31
CA PRO A 109 5.59 -18.92 8.72
C PRO A 109 6.49 -18.07 9.62
N PHE A 110 7.74 -17.82 9.21
CA PHE A 110 8.66 -16.97 9.97
C PHE A 110 8.14 -15.52 10.06
N ILE A 111 7.68 -14.95 8.95
CA ILE A 111 7.17 -13.57 8.90
C ILE A 111 5.90 -13.43 9.75
N GLU A 112 4.98 -14.39 9.66
CA GLU A 112 3.76 -14.41 10.46
C GLU A 112 4.06 -14.53 11.96
N GLN A 113 4.95 -15.45 12.36
CA GLN A 113 5.33 -15.60 13.76
C GLN A 113 6.00 -14.34 14.30
N LEU A 114 6.88 -13.71 13.52
CA LEU A 114 7.51 -12.45 13.91
C LEU A 114 6.48 -11.31 14.00
N ALA A 115 5.50 -11.22 13.10
CA ALA A 115 4.42 -10.23 13.17
C ALA A 115 3.60 -10.40 14.45
N ARG A 116 3.28 -11.64 14.84
CA ARG A 116 2.58 -11.96 16.09
C ARG A 116 3.43 -11.63 17.31
N ALA A 117 4.74 -11.89 17.28
CA ALA A 117 5.64 -11.47 18.35
C ALA A 117 5.60 -9.93 18.54
N LEU A 118 5.59 -9.17 17.45
CA LEU A 118 5.57 -7.71 17.46
C LEU A 118 4.23 -7.10 17.92
N ILE A 119 3.10 -7.74 17.59
CA ILE A 119 1.74 -7.20 17.84
C ILE A 119 1.12 -7.77 19.12
N LEU A 120 1.32 -9.06 19.37
CA LEU A 120 0.68 -9.81 20.45
C LEU A 120 1.64 -10.11 21.61
N GLY A 121 2.95 -9.87 21.45
CA GLY A 121 3.95 -10.19 22.46
C GLY A 121 4.24 -11.69 22.58
N GLU A 122 3.99 -12.45 21.51
CA GLU A 122 4.30 -13.87 21.44
C GLU A 122 5.82 -14.13 21.34
N PRO A 123 6.27 -15.37 21.61
CA PRO A 123 7.67 -15.73 21.42
C PRO A 123 8.11 -15.54 19.96
N PRO A 124 9.24 -14.84 19.70
CA PRO A 124 9.77 -14.67 18.35
C PRO A 124 10.26 -16.01 17.76
N PRO A 125 10.37 -16.10 16.42
CA PRO A 125 10.93 -17.26 15.73
C PRO A 125 12.42 -17.50 16.00
#